data_AF-A0A4V4HIG7-F1
#
_entry.id   AF-A0A4V4HIG7-F1
#
_cell.length_a   1.000
_cell.length_b   1.000
_cell.length_c   1.000
_cell.angle_alpha   90.00
_cell.angle_beta   90.00
_cell.angle_gamma   90.00
#
_symmetry.space_group_name_H-M   'P 1'
#
loop_
_entity.id
_entity.type
_entity.pdbx_description
1 polymer ?
#
loop_
_entity_poly.entity_id
_entity_poly.type
_entity_poly.pdbx_seq_one_letter_code
_entity_poly.pdbx_strand_id
1 'polypeptide(L)'
;MDILRKKGTWMQNMLQQWGWDDFKLDPAVVFAMDNVDFHPRPWEGLLSKVEGNKRMQEWNAAVDEYIKTPGDTRNRIDIEIEAKIGPHGGPLYRHCEAEECSIVEGRDIQKLQGCSQCRLVFYCSKECQKSGWKEHKTECKAKTHHPQMLDSQWSMEQMMIGLTAVGGMSQR
;
A
#
# COMPACT_ATOMS: atom_id res chain seq x y z
N MET A 1 3.20 -12.12 26.24
CA MET A 1 2.31 -12.49 25.11
C MET A 1 1.46 -11.29 24.63
N ASP A 2 1.79 -10.03 25.00
CA ASP A 2 1.07 -8.82 24.54
C ASP A 2 1.78 -8.04 23.42
N ILE A 3 3.01 -8.39 23.08
CA ILE A 3 3.83 -7.67 22.08
C ILE A 3 3.22 -7.79 20.68
N LEU A 4 2.48 -8.87 20.38
CA LEU A 4 1.84 -9.07 19.08
C LEU A 4 0.57 -8.22 18.86
N ARG A 5 -0.07 -7.71 19.93
CA ARG A 5 -1.31 -6.90 19.82
C ARG A 5 -1.06 -5.44 19.48
N LYS A 6 0.19 -4.97 19.48
CA LYS A 6 0.56 -3.57 19.21
C LYS A 6 1.72 -3.46 18.21
N LYS A 7 1.76 -4.33 17.21
CA LYS A 7 2.85 -4.37 16.23
C LYS A 7 2.93 -3.11 15.36
N GLY A 8 1.80 -2.57 14.92
CA GLY A 8 1.73 -1.30 14.18
C GLY A 8 2.21 -0.14 15.03
N THR A 9 1.70 -0.04 16.26
CA THR A 9 2.13 0.99 17.22
C THR A 9 3.64 0.90 17.51
N TRP A 10 4.16 -0.32 17.71
CA TRP A 10 5.58 -0.56 17.92
C TRP A 10 6.42 -0.13 16.72
N MET A 11 6.00 -0.47 15.50
CA MET A 11 6.69 -0.06 14.27
C MET A 11 6.71 1.46 14.10
N GLN A 12 5.59 2.14 14.34
CA GLN A 12 5.54 3.60 14.24
C GLN A 12 6.49 4.28 15.25
N ASN A 13 6.52 3.81 16.49
CA ASN A 13 7.44 4.32 17.49
C ASN A 13 8.92 4.06 17.15
N MET A 14 9.22 2.92 16.52
CA MET A 14 10.57 2.60 16.07
C MET A 14 11.04 3.56 14.99
N LEU A 15 10.19 3.85 13.98
CA LEU A 15 10.50 4.80 12.90
C LEU A 15 10.84 6.20 13.46
N GLN A 16 10.03 6.69 14.40
CA GLN A 16 10.27 7.97 15.04
C GLN A 16 11.57 8.01 15.86
N GLN A 17 11.90 6.94 16.58
CA GLN A 17 13.13 6.86 17.37
C GLN A 17 14.40 6.87 16.50
N TRP A 18 14.31 6.34 15.29
CA TRP A 18 15.45 6.20 14.38
C TRP A 18 15.65 7.43 13.48
N GLY A 19 14.85 8.48 13.66
CA GLY A 19 14.91 9.71 12.86
C GLY A 19 14.55 9.47 11.39
N TRP A 20 13.72 8.45 11.13
CA TRP A 20 13.26 8.05 9.81
C TRP A 20 11.95 8.77 9.49
N ASP A 21 11.97 10.10 9.59
CA ASP A 21 10.79 10.95 9.54
C ASP A 21 10.11 10.93 8.16
N ASP A 22 10.83 10.54 7.11
CA ASP A 22 10.31 10.35 5.76
C ASP A 22 9.38 9.13 5.63
N PHE A 23 9.44 8.18 6.57
CA PHE A 23 8.63 6.96 6.57
C PHE A 23 7.51 7.09 7.61
N LYS A 24 6.31 7.42 7.14
CA LYS A 24 5.12 7.56 7.99
C LYS A 24 4.10 6.49 7.66
N LEU A 25 3.66 5.77 8.70
CA LEU A 25 2.52 4.87 8.59
C LEU A 25 1.22 5.65 8.85
N ASP A 26 0.22 5.42 8.01
CA ASP A 26 -1.10 5.98 8.20
C ASP A 26 -1.70 5.45 9.52
N PRO A 27 -2.32 6.31 10.35
CA PRO A 27 -2.94 5.87 11.60
C PRO A 27 -3.97 4.74 11.42
N ALA A 28 -4.72 4.72 10.32
CA ALA A 28 -5.66 3.65 10.01
C ALA A 28 -4.95 2.33 9.69
N VAL A 29 -3.80 2.40 9.00
CA VAL A 29 -2.94 1.24 8.74
C VAL A 29 -2.36 0.73 10.05
N VAL A 30 -1.86 1.61 10.92
CA VAL A 30 -1.33 1.25 12.25
C VAL A 30 -2.40 0.55 13.09
N PHE A 31 -3.61 1.11 13.14
CA PHE A 31 -4.74 0.50 13.82
C PHE A 31 -5.08 -0.88 13.23
N ALA A 32 -5.19 -0.99 11.91
CA ALA A 32 -5.51 -2.25 11.25
C ALA A 32 -4.45 -3.32 11.54
N MET A 33 -3.16 -2.96 11.50
CA MET A 33 -2.06 -3.85 11.87
C MET A 33 -2.23 -4.39 13.29
N ASP A 34 -2.56 -3.53 14.25
CA ASP A 34 -2.73 -3.97 15.64
C ASP A 34 -3.93 -4.92 15.84
N ASN A 35 -4.86 -4.96 14.88
CA ASN A 35 -6.08 -5.75 14.95
C ASN A 35 -6.10 -6.99 14.03
N VAL A 36 -5.06 -7.23 13.22
CA VAL A 36 -4.93 -8.43 12.38
C VAL A 36 -3.62 -9.17 12.65
N ASP A 37 -3.50 -10.44 12.22
CA ASP A 37 -2.28 -11.25 12.45
C ASP A 37 -1.18 -11.04 11.38
N PHE A 38 -1.49 -10.37 10.28
CA PHE A 38 -0.58 -10.13 9.14
C PHE A 38 -0.32 -8.64 8.90
N HIS A 39 0.57 -8.33 7.96
CA HIS A 39 0.71 -6.99 7.39
C HIS A 39 0.58 -7.13 5.87
N PRO A 40 -0.16 -6.23 5.19
CA PRO A 40 -0.39 -6.39 3.78
C PRO A 40 0.81 -5.91 2.99
N ARG A 41 1.11 -6.65 1.93
CA ARG A 41 1.99 -6.29 0.83
C ARG A 41 1.39 -6.87 -0.44
N PRO A 42 1.69 -6.33 -1.63
CA PRO A 42 1.30 -6.99 -2.86
C PRO A 42 1.72 -8.47 -2.83
N TRP A 43 0.74 -9.36 -2.98
CA TRP A 43 0.92 -10.81 -2.89
C TRP A 43 0.46 -11.51 -4.17
N GLU A 44 0.57 -10.80 -5.30
CA GLU A 44 0.22 -11.34 -6.59
C GLU A 44 1.05 -12.59 -6.89
N GLY A 45 0.37 -13.71 -7.16
CA GLY A 45 0.99 -15.01 -7.35
C GLY A 45 1.42 -15.75 -6.08
N LEU A 46 1.34 -15.12 -4.90
CA LEU A 46 1.67 -15.76 -3.61
C LEU A 46 0.46 -16.40 -2.94
N LEU A 47 -0.73 -15.78 -3.06
CA LEU A 47 -1.97 -16.27 -2.47
C LEU A 47 -2.98 -16.72 -3.53
N SER A 48 -3.80 -17.71 -3.17
CA SER A 48 -4.97 -18.05 -3.98
C SER A 48 -5.97 -16.89 -3.99
N LYS A 49 -6.84 -16.83 -5.01
CA LYS A 49 -7.90 -15.80 -5.05
C LYS A 49 -8.80 -15.86 -3.81
N VAL A 50 -9.08 -17.06 -3.30
CA VAL A 50 -9.94 -17.24 -2.11
C VAL A 50 -9.25 -16.66 -0.88
N GLU A 51 -7.99 -17.02 -0.67
CA GLU A 51 -7.22 -16.53 0.48
C GLU A 51 -6.97 -15.02 0.39
N GLY A 52 -6.63 -14.49 -0.79
CA GLY A 52 -6.47 -13.06 -1.01
C GLY A 52 -7.74 -12.25 -0.70
N ASN A 53 -8.92 -12.76 -1.08
CA ASN A 53 -10.20 -12.15 -0.71
C ASN A 53 -10.46 -12.20 0.80
N LYS A 54 -10.13 -13.32 1.45
CA LYS A 54 -10.28 -13.46 2.90
C LYS A 54 -9.41 -12.45 3.65
N ARG A 55 -8.12 -12.36 3.31
CA ARG A 55 -7.18 -11.39 3.91
C ARG A 55 -7.63 -9.95 3.66
N MET A 56 -8.07 -9.64 2.44
CA MET A 56 -8.64 -8.34 2.12
C MET A 56 -9.83 -8.00 3.03
N GLN A 57 -10.77 -8.93 3.22
CA GLN A 57 -11.94 -8.72 4.08
C GLN A 57 -11.54 -8.49 5.54
N GLU A 58 -10.62 -9.30 6.08
CA GLU A 58 -10.10 -9.14 7.45
C GLU A 58 -9.45 -7.76 7.65
N TRP A 59 -8.58 -7.34 6.73
CA TRP A 59 -7.92 -6.04 6.78
C TRP A 59 -8.89 -4.87 6.65
N ASN A 60 -9.74 -4.89 5.61
CA ASN A 60 -10.66 -3.79 5.35
C ASN A 60 -11.71 -3.66 6.45
N ALA A 61 -12.10 -4.76 7.11
CA ALA A 61 -12.95 -4.70 8.29
C ALA A 61 -12.27 -3.97 9.45
N ALA A 62 -10.97 -4.19 9.69
CA ALA A 62 -10.23 -3.46 10.72
C ALA A 62 -10.12 -1.95 10.39
N VAL A 63 -9.93 -1.60 9.11
CA VAL A 63 -9.97 -0.19 8.66
C VAL A 63 -11.37 0.41 8.84
N ASP A 64 -12.43 -0.34 8.56
CA ASP A 64 -13.81 0.11 8.79
C ASP A 64 -14.10 0.35 10.29
N GLU A 65 -13.50 -0.42 11.20
CA GLU A 65 -13.56 -0.16 12.64
C GLU A 65 -12.79 1.11 13.04
N TYR A 66 -11.61 1.35 12.45
CA TYR A 66 -10.88 2.60 12.65
C TYR A 66 -11.71 3.82 12.25
N ILE A 67 -12.36 3.78 11.09
CA ILE A 67 -13.20 4.89 10.58
C ILE A 67 -14.37 5.22 11.54
N LYS A 68 -14.87 4.24 12.30
CA LYS A 68 -15.92 4.46 13.31
C LYS A 68 -15.39 5.05 14.61
N THR A 69 -14.08 4.94 14.86
CA THR A 69 -13.45 5.40 16.09
C THR A 69 -13.28 6.92 16.05
N PRO A 70 -13.65 7.66 17.11
CA PRO A 70 -13.44 9.10 17.15
C PRO A 70 -11.94 9.43 17.23
N GLY A 71 -11.47 10.37 16.40
CA GLY A 71 -10.10 10.90 16.50
C GLY A 71 -9.52 11.37 15.17
N ASP A 72 -9.81 10.66 14.09
CA ASP A 72 -9.43 11.08 12.73
C ASP A 72 -10.48 12.05 12.16
N THR A 73 -10.03 13.20 11.66
CA THR A 73 -10.90 14.25 11.09
C THR A 73 -10.99 14.18 9.56
N ARG A 74 -10.20 13.31 8.92
CA ARG A 74 -10.23 13.12 7.46
C ARG A 74 -11.58 12.58 7.01
N ASN A 75 -11.93 12.82 5.74
CA ASN A 75 -13.12 12.20 5.19
C ASN A 75 -12.93 10.68 5.13
N ARG A 76 -14.04 9.96 5.30
CA ARG A 76 -14.06 8.49 5.19
C ARG A 76 -13.34 8.00 3.94
N ILE A 77 -13.65 8.57 2.77
CA ILE A 77 -13.06 8.12 1.49
C ILE A 77 -11.55 8.33 1.44
N ASP A 78 -11.03 9.39 2.05
CA ASP A 78 -9.58 9.64 2.08
C ASP A 78 -8.88 8.56 2.93
N ILE A 79 -9.45 8.20 4.09
CA ILE A 79 -8.94 7.09 4.92
C ILE A 79 -9.00 5.76 4.16
N GLU A 80 -10.09 5.52 3.45
CA GLU A 80 -10.26 4.29 2.69
C GLU A 80 -9.24 4.16 1.55
N ILE A 81 -8.90 5.25 0.85
CA ILE A 81 -7.87 5.27 -0.20
C ILE A 81 -6.50 4.95 0.39
N GLU A 82 -6.15 5.57 1.53
CA GLU A 82 -4.83 5.43 2.15
C GLU A 82 -4.61 4.08 2.85
N ALA A 83 -5.68 3.39 3.25
CA ALA A 83 -5.56 2.23 4.13
C ALA A 83 -6.20 0.95 3.60
N LYS A 84 -7.20 0.98 2.70
CA LYS A 84 -7.85 -0.26 2.24
C LYS A 84 -7.02 -0.95 1.16
N ILE A 85 -7.05 -2.27 1.20
CA ILE A 85 -6.36 -3.12 0.24
C ILE A 85 -7.36 -3.88 -0.65
N GLY A 86 -6.92 -4.26 -1.84
CA GLY A 86 -7.63 -5.19 -2.71
C GLY A 86 -7.25 -6.65 -2.44
N PRO A 87 -7.85 -7.61 -3.16
CA PRO A 87 -7.59 -9.04 -2.96
C PRO A 87 -6.18 -9.48 -3.40
N HIS A 88 -5.44 -8.58 -4.04
CA HIS A 88 -4.05 -8.74 -4.48
C HIS A 88 -3.05 -8.18 -3.45
N GLY A 89 -3.53 -7.59 -2.36
CA GLY A 89 -2.69 -7.10 -1.26
C GLY A 89 -2.11 -5.70 -1.46
N GLY A 90 -2.28 -5.11 -2.65
CA GLY A 90 -2.04 -3.68 -2.90
C GLY A 90 -3.31 -2.84 -2.65
N PRO A 91 -3.31 -1.56 -3.06
CA PRO A 91 -4.43 -0.64 -2.83
C PRO A 91 -5.77 -1.17 -3.33
N LEU A 92 -6.84 -0.93 -2.56
CA LEU A 92 -8.21 -1.19 -3.02
C LEU A 92 -8.58 -0.25 -4.16
N TYR A 93 -8.22 1.03 -3.98
CA TYR A 93 -8.45 2.12 -4.91
C TYR A 93 -7.13 2.44 -5.59
N ARG A 94 -7.02 2.14 -6.88
CA ARG A 94 -5.80 2.42 -7.63
C ARG A 94 -5.74 3.90 -8.03
N HIS A 95 -4.53 4.43 -8.16
CA HIS A 95 -4.31 5.78 -8.69
C HIS A 95 -3.76 5.72 -10.11
N CYS A 96 -3.96 6.82 -10.85
CA CYS A 96 -3.32 7.00 -12.14
C CYS A 96 -1.81 7.17 -11.97
N GLU A 97 -1.03 6.55 -12.87
CA GLU A 97 0.44 6.53 -12.83
C GLU A 97 1.07 7.58 -13.77
N ALA A 98 0.30 8.58 -14.17
CA ALA A 98 0.83 9.71 -14.93
C ALA A 98 1.31 10.76 -13.93
N GLU A 99 2.53 11.28 -14.15
CA GLU A 99 3.26 12.15 -13.21
C GLU A 99 2.44 13.34 -12.67
N GLU A 100 1.58 13.93 -13.48
CA GLU A 100 0.76 15.10 -13.12
C GLU A 100 -0.74 14.76 -12.96
N CYS A 101 -1.08 13.50 -12.63
CA CYS A 101 -2.46 13.05 -12.50
C CYS A 101 -2.76 12.51 -11.10
N SER A 102 -3.74 13.11 -10.42
CA SER A 102 -4.19 12.71 -9.08
C SER A 102 -5.49 11.91 -9.08
N ILE A 103 -5.93 11.40 -10.25
CA ILE A 103 -7.17 10.61 -10.35
C ILE A 103 -7.02 9.28 -9.63
N VAL A 104 -7.98 8.99 -8.74
CA VAL A 104 -8.06 7.75 -7.97
C VAL A 104 -9.40 7.05 -8.23
N GLU A 105 -9.36 5.72 -8.34
CA GLU A 105 -10.57 4.89 -8.41
C GLU A 105 -11.46 5.11 -7.17
N GLY A 106 -12.77 5.05 -7.32
CA GLY A 106 -13.72 5.22 -6.21
C GLY A 106 -13.90 6.66 -5.71
N ARG A 107 -12.95 7.55 -6.00
CA ARG A 107 -13.08 9.00 -5.76
C ARG A 107 -13.52 9.74 -7.02
N ASP A 108 -12.69 9.70 -8.04
CA ASP A 108 -12.86 10.54 -9.24
C ASP A 108 -13.47 9.75 -10.38
N ILE A 109 -13.17 8.44 -10.46
CA ILE A 109 -13.68 7.55 -11.51
C ILE A 109 -14.00 6.16 -10.96
N GLN A 110 -14.85 5.41 -11.66
CA GLN A 110 -15.20 4.05 -11.23
C GLN A 110 -14.04 3.05 -11.40
N LYS A 111 -13.23 3.19 -12.47
CA LYS A 111 -12.18 2.24 -12.82
C LYS A 111 -11.13 2.82 -13.76
N LEU A 112 -9.86 2.56 -13.49
CA LEU A 112 -8.71 2.87 -14.34
C LEU A 112 -8.46 1.76 -15.37
N GLN A 113 -7.76 2.12 -16.43
CA GLN A 113 -7.34 1.22 -17.50
C GLN A 113 -5.92 0.73 -17.23
N GLY A 114 -5.75 -0.58 -17.06
CA GLY A 114 -4.44 -1.20 -16.89
C GLY A 114 -3.67 -1.28 -18.21
N CYS A 115 -2.34 -1.13 -18.14
CA CYS A 115 -1.46 -1.41 -19.27
C CYS A 115 -1.69 -2.83 -19.78
N SER A 116 -1.94 -2.99 -21.08
CA SER A 116 -2.28 -4.29 -21.68
C SER A 116 -1.13 -5.30 -21.63
N GLN A 117 0.11 -4.84 -21.48
CA GLN A 117 1.30 -5.69 -21.43
C GLN A 117 1.58 -6.19 -20.01
N CYS A 118 1.80 -5.30 -19.03
CA CYS A 118 2.15 -5.70 -17.67
C CYS A 118 0.92 -5.96 -16.78
N ARG A 119 -0.19 -5.24 -17.01
CA ARG A 119 -1.40 -5.22 -16.17
C ARG A 119 -1.19 -4.75 -14.71
N LEU A 120 -0.04 -4.12 -14.43
CA LEU A 120 0.36 -3.64 -13.10
C LEU A 120 0.24 -2.12 -12.94
N VAL A 121 0.30 -1.38 -14.05
CA VAL A 121 0.27 0.10 -14.09
C VAL A 121 -1.05 0.56 -14.69
N PHE A 122 -1.67 1.57 -14.09
CA PHE A 122 -3.04 1.98 -14.37
C PHE A 122 -3.12 3.45 -14.75
N TYR A 123 -3.99 3.76 -15.71
CA TYR A 123 -4.19 5.11 -16.23
C TYR A 123 -5.68 5.43 -16.38
N CYS A 124 -6.07 6.68 -16.15
CA CYS A 124 -7.47 7.12 -16.30
C CYS A 124 -7.89 7.29 -17.76
N SER A 125 -6.92 7.49 -18.65
CA SER A 125 -7.16 7.78 -20.06
C SER A 125 -5.98 7.31 -20.92
N LYS A 126 -6.19 7.26 -22.24
CA LYS A 126 -5.12 6.96 -23.20
C LYS A 126 -4.07 8.07 -23.24
N GLU A 127 -4.47 9.29 -22.92
CA GLU A 127 -3.62 10.47 -22.85
C GLU A 127 -2.65 10.34 -21.68
N CYS A 128 -3.14 9.98 -20.49
CA CYS A 128 -2.31 9.69 -19.32
C CYS A 128 -1.39 8.49 -19.57
N GLN A 129 -1.89 7.44 -20.23
CA GLN A 129 -1.04 6.30 -20.61
C GLN A 129 0.11 6.73 -21.55
N LYS A 130 -0.16 7.57 -22.54
CA LYS A 130 0.88 8.07 -23.46
C LYS A 130 1.88 8.97 -22.77
N SER A 131 1.41 9.84 -21.87
CA SER A 131 2.24 10.73 -21.07
C SER A 131 3.20 9.94 -20.18
N GLY A 132 2.69 9.02 -19.35
CA GLY A 132 3.52 8.18 -18.47
C GLY A 132 4.27 7.05 -19.18
N TRP A 133 4.09 6.85 -20.49
CA TRP A 133 4.76 5.78 -21.23
C TRP A 133 6.28 5.97 -21.25
N LYS A 134 6.78 7.21 -21.21
CA LYS A 134 8.21 7.50 -21.30
C LYS A 134 8.97 6.86 -20.14
N GLU A 135 8.44 6.97 -18.93
CA GLU A 135 8.97 6.42 -17.69
C GLU A 135 8.64 4.91 -17.62
N HIS A 136 7.37 4.54 -17.86
CA HIS A 136 6.88 3.17 -17.74
C HIS A 136 7.51 2.18 -18.74
N LYS A 137 7.86 2.61 -19.96
CA LYS A 137 8.27 1.72 -21.07
C LYS A 137 9.43 0.79 -20.73
N THR A 138 10.45 1.31 -20.06
CA THR A 138 11.66 0.54 -19.73
C THR A 138 11.32 -0.60 -18.79
N GLU A 139 10.64 -0.28 -17.69
CA GLU A 139 10.20 -1.23 -16.67
C GLU A 139 9.13 -2.21 -17.20
N CYS A 140 8.24 -1.75 -18.08
CA CYS A 140 7.20 -2.59 -18.69
C CYS A 140 7.82 -3.70 -19.54
N LYS A 141 8.82 -3.35 -20.35
CA LYS A 141 9.54 -4.32 -21.18
C LYS A 141 10.41 -5.25 -20.37
N ALA A 142 11.04 -4.73 -19.31
CA ALA A 142 11.90 -5.50 -18.43
C ALA A 142 11.10 -6.40 -17.46
N LYS A 143 9.78 -6.19 -17.33
CA LYS A 143 8.92 -6.84 -16.31
C LYS A 143 9.44 -6.62 -14.89
N THR A 144 10.00 -5.44 -14.65
CA THR A 144 10.53 -5.01 -13.34
C THR A 144 9.55 -4.09 -12.61
N HIS A 145 8.34 -3.89 -13.14
CA HIS A 145 7.30 -3.14 -12.46
C HIS A 145 6.94 -3.80 -11.14
N HIS A 146 6.89 -2.99 -10.10
CA HIS A 146 6.26 -3.36 -8.86
C HIS A 146 4.75 -3.08 -8.97
N PRO A 147 3.88 -3.92 -8.41
CA PRO A 147 2.47 -3.57 -8.26
C PRO A 147 2.33 -2.28 -7.44
N GLN A 148 1.27 -1.50 -7.69
CA GLN A 148 0.94 -0.36 -6.83
C GLN A 148 0.85 -0.78 -5.35
N MET A 149 1.31 0.12 -4.49
CA MET A 149 1.37 -0.04 -3.04
C MET A 149 0.77 1.20 -2.37
N LEU A 150 0.20 1.02 -1.19
CA LEU A 150 -0.12 2.15 -0.32
C LEU A 150 1.18 2.79 0.17
N ASP A 151 1.16 4.08 0.49
CA ASP A 151 2.34 4.79 1.03
C ASP A 151 2.89 4.12 2.30
N SER A 152 1.99 3.61 3.14
CA SER A 152 2.38 2.84 4.33
C SER A 152 3.04 1.50 3.98
N GLN A 153 2.63 0.86 2.88
CA GLN A 153 3.28 -0.37 2.41
C GLN A 153 4.67 -0.10 1.86
N TRP A 154 4.83 0.97 1.08
CA TRP A 154 6.14 1.42 0.61
C TRP A 154 7.07 1.74 1.78
N SER A 155 6.57 2.51 2.76
CA SER A 155 7.32 2.85 3.97
C SER A 155 7.75 1.60 4.74
N MET A 156 6.87 0.60 4.89
CA MET A 156 7.23 -0.68 5.51
C MET A 156 8.27 -1.46 4.69
N GLU A 157 8.18 -1.47 3.36
CA GLU A 157 9.15 -2.16 2.50
C GLU A 157 10.54 -1.52 2.61
N GLN A 158 10.62 -0.19 2.49
CA GLN A 158 11.87 0.56 2.65
C GLN A 158 12.46 0.36 4.06
N MET A 159 11.62 0.33 5.09
CA MET A 159 12.06 0.04 6.45
C MET A 159 12.68 -1.36 6.55
N MET A 160 12.04 -2.38 6.00
CA MET A 160 12.57 -3.75 6.03
C MET A 160 13.88 -3.87 5.26
N ILE A 161 14.01 -3.21 4.10
CA ILE A 161 15.26 -3.13 3.35
C ILE A 161 16.35 -2.48 4.21
N GLY A 162 16.07 -1.32 4.82
CA GLY A 162 17.01 -0.63 5.71
C GLY A 162 17.47 -1.50 6.89
N LEU A 163 16.56 -2.20 7.56
CA LEU A 163 16.89 -3.12 8.65
C LEU A 163 17.76 -4.28 8.19
N THR A 164 17.51 -4.84 7.00
CA THR A 164 18.37 -5.89 6.44
C THR A 164 19.76 -5.38 6.09
N ALA A 165 19.88 -4.13 5.61
CA ALA A 165 21.16 -3.51 5.35
C ALA A 165 21.95 -3.26 6.65
N VAL A 166 21.31 -2.75 7.70
CA VAL A 166 21.93 -2.53 9.02
C VAL A 166 22.30 -3.84 9.69
N GLY A 167 21.42 -4.84 9.68
CA GLY A 167 21.70 -6.18 10.20
C GLY A 167 22.79 -6.91 9.40
N GLY A 168 22.88 -6.67 8.09
CA GLY A 168 23.94 -7.16 7.22
C GLY A 168 25.30 -6.47 7.42
N MET A 169 25.32 -5.24 7.95
CA MET A 169 26.55 -4.55 8.37
C MET A 169 27.11 -5.10 9.70
N SER A 170 26.35 -5.90 10.44
CA SER A 170 26.82 -6.57 11.68
C SER A 170 27.67 -7.83 11.43
N GLN A 171 27.93 -8.23 10.17
CA GLN A 171 28.76 -9.39 9.82
C GLN A 171 30.01 -9.02 9.02
N ARG A 172 30.64 -7.87 9.30
CA ARG A 172 32.00 -7.56 8.83
C ARG A 172 32.89 -7.14 9.97
#